data_AF-A0A403JWM7-F1
#
_entry.id   AF-A0A403JWM7-F1
#
_cell.length_a   1.000
_cell.length_b   1.000
_cell.length_c   1.000
_cell.angle_alpha   90.00
_cell.angle_beta   90.00
_cell.angle_gamma   90.00
#
_symmetry.space_group_name_H-M   'P 1'
#
loop_
_entity.id
_entity.type
_entity.pdbx_description
1 polymer ?
#
loop_
_entity_poly.entity_id
_entity_poly.type
_entity_poly.pdbx_seq_one_letter_code
_entity_poly.pdbx_strand_id
1 'polypeptide(L)'
;MSKAEQQTRIRKIMIYALNAALRAGVIPPGARDNGVTEAECAEITVCGKPTMINWCDTGHNELRVSVWWDYRPERRPKLMRSRLHDLTLPLPGIYRDRLRLIVGACASCYFNYPRRKGVLSDKGNEFFAVYVRESTASDIDELKDVKPFGYSISELSRPLLKNYFITSKR
;
A
#
# COMPACT_ATOMS: atom_id res chain seq x y z
N MET A 1 1.75 -20.66 -2.95
CA MET A 1 1.48 -19.51 -3.84
C MET A 1 2.76 -19.07 -4.51
N SER A 2 2.77 -18.93 -5.83
CA SER A 2 3.92 -18.43 -6.59
C SER A 2 4.06 -16.91 -6.46
N LYS A 3 5.26 -16.39 -6.76
CA LYS A 3 5.50 -14.94 -6.77
C LYS A 3 4.62 -14.20 -7.80
N ALA A 4 4.39 -14.81 -8.96
CA ALA A 4 3.57 -14.23 -10.02
C ALA A 4 2.10 -14.12 -9.59
N GLU A 5 1.56 -15.20 -9.00
CA GLU A 5 0.19 -15.18 -8.44
C GLU A 5 0.03 -14.10 -7.37
N GLN A 6 1.02 -13.95 -6.49
CA GLN A 6 1.02 -12.91 -5.47
C GLN A 6 1.00 -11.51 -6.09
N GLN A 7 1.81 -11.26 -7.11
CA GLN A 7 1.85 -9.98 -7.82
C GLN A 7 0.51 -9.67 -8.52
N THR A 8 -0.11 -10.64 -9.19
CA THR A 8 -1.43 -10.48 -9.82
C THR A 8 -2.50 -10.08 -8.81
N ARG A 9 -2.59 -10.80 -7.69
CA ARG A 9 -3.56 -10.52 -6.61
C ARG A 9 -3.34 -9.13 -6.01
N ILE A 10 -2.09 -8.76 -5.80
CA ILE A 10 -1.73 -7.47 -5.20
C ILE A 10 -2.03 -6.32 -6.14
N ARG A 11 -1.73 -6.47 -7.43
CA ARG A 11 -2.12 -5.47 -8.43
C ARG A 11 -3.61 -5.23 -8.39
N LYS A 12 -4.42 -6.29 -8.33
CA LYS A 12 -5.89 -6.19 -8.27
C LYS A 12 -6.32 -5.41 -7.02
N ILE A 13 -5.87 -5.81 -5.83
CA ILE A 13 -6.23 -5.13 -4.57
C ILE A 13 -5.75 -3.68 -4.53
N MET A 14 -4.54 -3.39 -4.99
CA MET A 14 -4.01 -2.03 -5.02
C MET A 14 -4.84 -1.12 -5.93
N ILE A 15 -5.29 -1.60 -7.09
CA ILE A 15 -6.15 -0.80 -7.97
C ILE A 15 -7.51 -0.54 -7.31
N TYR A 16 -8.14 -1.55 -6.70
CA TYR A 16 -9.39 -1.36 -5.97
C TYR A 16 -9.25 -0.35 -4.84
N ALA A 17 -8.21 -0.46 -4.04
CA ALA A 17 -7.98 0.41 -2.89
C ALA A 17 -7.68 1.85 -3.31
N LEU A 18 -6.81 2.07 -4.29
CA LEU A 18 -6.51 3.40 -4.81
C LEU A 18 -7.74 4.03 -5.49
N ASN A 19 -8.52 3.27 -6.26
CA ASN A 19 -9.77 3.75 -6.83
C ASN A 19 -10.76 4.20 -5.75
N ALA A 20 -10.93 3.41 -4.68
CA ALA A 20 -11.81 3.75 -3.58
C ALA A 20 -11.33 5.00 -2.84
N ALA A 21 -10.02 5.07 -2.55
CA ALA A 21 -9.41 6.21 -1.86
C ALA A 21 -9.56 7.52 -2.65
N LEU A 22 -9.29 7.49 -3.95
CA LEU A 22 -9.40 8.67 -4.82
C LEU A 22 -10.85 9.12 -4.98
N ARG A 23 -11.81 8.19 -5.09
CA ARG A 23 -13.25 8.54 -5.15
C ARG A 23 -13.76 9.12 -3.84
N ALA A 24 -13.24 8.65 -2.72
CA ALA A 24 -13.56 9.18 -1.40
C ALA A 24 -12.80 10.50 -1.08
N GLY A 25 -11.84 10.89 -1.91
CA GLY A 25 -11.02 12.09 -1.69
C GLY A 25 -10.07 11.98 -0.50
N VAL A 26 -9.73 10.77 -0.04
CA VAL A 26 -8.90 10.59 1.18
C VAL A 26 -7.42 10.77 0.92
N ILE A 27 -6.92 10.36 -0.26
CA ILE A 27 -5.54 10.63 -0.65
C ILE A 27 -5.51 11.99 -1.34
N PRO A 28 -4.74 12.97 -0.85
CA PRO A 28 -4.64 14.27 -1.48
C PRO A 28 -4.02 14.14 -2.87
N PRO A 29 -4.42 14.98 -3.83
CA PRO A 29 -3.91 14.91 -5.18
C PRO A 29 -2.39 15.15 -5.23
N GLY A 30 -1.75 15.88 -4.30
CA GLY A 30 -0.28 16.07 -4.29
C GLY A 30 0.34 16.18 -2.90
N ALA A 31 1.63 15.80 -2.79
CA ALA A 31 2.38 15.78 -1.52
C ALA A 31 2.77 17.18 -1.02
N ARG A 32 3.35 18.01 -1.90
CA ARG A 32 3.93 19.31 -1.51
C ARG A 32 2.98 20.50 -1.61
N ASP A 33 2.02 20.46 -2.53
CA ASP A 33 1.10 21.58 -2.75
C ASP A 33 0.14 21.80 -1.56
N ASN A 34 -0.03 20.79 -0.70
CA ASN A 34 -0.96 20.83 0.44
C ASN A 34 -0.27 20.75 1.81
N GLY A 35 1.07 20.80 1.89
CA GLY A 35 1.79 20.75 3.18
C GLY A 35 1.77 19.39 3.89
N VAL A 36 1.59 18.28 3.17
CA VAL A 36 1.66 16.91 3.72
C VAL A 36 3.09 16.64 4.19
N THR A 37 3.35 16.97 5.45
CA THR A 37 4.66 16.79 6.11
C THR A 37 4.63 15.64 7.11
N GLU A 38 3.44 15.27 7.58
CA GLU A 38 3.22 14.16 8.50
C GLU A 38 2.56 12.97 7.78
N ALA A 39 2.78 11.76 8.31
CA ALA A 39 2.15 10.56 7.80
C ALA A 39 0.67 10.52 8.22
N GLU A 40 -0.22 10.31 7.26
CA GLU A 40 -1.66 10.28 7.46
C GLU A 40 -2.25 8.89 7.15
N CYS A 41 -3.47 8.64 7.61
CA CYS A 41 -4.20 7.44 7.26
C CYS A 41 -5.71 7.64 7.21
N ALA A 42 -6.37 6.77 6.47
CA ALA A 42 -7.81 6.63 6.44
C ALA A 42 -8.21 5.15 6.52
N GLU A 43 -9.31 4.89 7.23
CA GLU A 43 -10.00 3.61 7.18
C GLU A 43 -11.15 3.69 6.18
N ILE A 44 -11.13 2.78 5.20
CA ILE A 44 -12.15 2.69 4.16
C ILE A 44 -12.56 1.23 3.94
N THR A 45 -13.69 1.04 3.26
CA THR A 45 -14.14 -0.30 2.84
C THR A 45 -13.73 -0.55 1.39
N VAL A 46 -12.98 -1.63 1.15
CA VAL A 46 -12.56 -2.05 -0.20
C VAL A 46 -13.00 -3.49 -0.42
N CYS A 47 -13.79 -3.73 -1.46
CA CYS A 47 -14.33 -5.06 -1.78
C CYS A 47 -15.03 -5.73 -0.58
N GLY A 48 -15.77 -4.93 0.21
CA GLY A 48 -16.50 -5.42 1.39
C GLY A 48 -15.63 -5.74 2.62
N LYS A 49 -14.33 -5.45 2.60
CA LYS A 49 -13.43 -5.66 3.75
C LYS A 49 -12.91 -4.32 4.30
N PRO A 50 -12.70 -4.25 5.63
CA PRO A 50 -12.03 -3.10 6.25
C PRO A 50 -10.61 -2.97 5.71
N THR A 51 -10.24 -1.75 5.32
CA THR A 51 -8.95 -1.46 4.69
C THR A 51 -8.37 -0.19 5.28
N MET A 52 -7.14 -0.29 5.76
CA MET A 52 -6.38 0.88 6.18
C MET A 52 -5.49 1.33 5.01
N ILE A 53 -5.58 2.61 4.67
CA ILE A 53 -4.70 3.25 3.71
C ILE A 53 -3.92 4.31 4.46
N ASN A 54 -2.60 4.30 4.33
CA ASN A 54 -1.75 5.35 4.88
C ASN A 54 -0.82 5.92 3.82
N TRP A 55 -0.44 7.17 4.00
CA TRP A 55 0.49 7.84 3.12
C TRP A 55 1.41 8.79 3.86
N CYS A 56 2.60 9.01 3.30
CA CYS A 56 3.50 10.08 3.73
C CYS A 56 4.32 10.59 2.55
N ASP A 57 4.78 11.84 2.63
CA ASP A 57 5.76 12.37 1.67
C ASP A 57 7.08 11.61 1.82
N THR A 58 7.71 11.29 0.69
CA THR A 58 9.04 10.67 0.64
C THR A 58 10.17 11.70 0.56
N GLY A 59 9.83 12.99 0.48
CA GLY A 59 10.77 14.08 0.23
C GLY A 59 11.12 14.26 -1.24
N HIS A 60 10.58 13.40 -2.14
CA HIS A 60 10.84 13.45 -3.58
C HIS A 60 9.63 13.90 -4.41
N ASN A 61 8.70 14.64 -3.80
CA ASN A 61 7.43 15.08 -4.42
C ASN A 61 6.59 13.89 -4.90
N GLU A 62 6.54 12.86 -4.08
CA GLU A 62 5.74 11.65 -4.28
C GLU A 62 5.30 11.17 -2.90
N LEU A 63 4.14 10.55 -2.83
CA LEU A 63 3.66 9.89 -1.63
C LEU A 63 4.08 8.42 -1.68
N ARG A 64 4.56 7.88 -0.55
CA ARG A 64 4.40 6.45 -0.31
C ARG A 64 2.94 6.25 0.06
N VAL A 65 2.23 5.39 -0.66
CA VAL A 65 0.88 4.94 -0.27
C VAL A 65 0.96 3.46 0.09
N SER A 66 0.43 3.11 1.25
CA SER A 66 0.38 1.73 1.75
C SER A 66 -1.07 1.32 1.97
N VAL A 67 -1.41 0.11 1.52
CA VAL A 67 -2.76 -0.48 1.64
C VAL A 67 -2.67 -1.74 2.48
N TRP A 68 -3.47 -1.81 3.54
CA TRP A 68 -3.64 -2.97 4.41
C TRP A 68 -5.08 -3.43 4.30
N TRP A 69 -5.34 -4.46 3.48
CA TRP A 69 -6.67 -4.96 3.14
C TRP A 69 -7.09 -6.14 4.03
N ASP A 70 -8.38 -6.21 4.35
CA ASP A 70 -8.93 -7.08 5.41
C ASP A 70 -8.17 -6.91 6.72
N TYR A 71 -8.00 -5.64 7.09
CA TYR A 71 -7.25 -5.22 8.27
C TYR A 71 -8.07 -5.42 9.54
N ARG A 72 -7.49 -6.13 10.52
CA ARG A 72 -8.14 -6.52 11.79
C ARG A 72 -7.23 -6.21 12.96
N PRO A 73 -7.13 -4.93 13.37
CA PRO A 73 -6.21 -4.49 14.41
C PRO A 73 -6.56 -5.03 15.82
N GLU A 74 -7.71 -5.63 16.00
CA GLU A 74 -8.18 -6.24 17.25
C GLU A 74 -7.57 -7.62 17.47
N ARG A 75 -7.17 -8.32 16.40
CA ARG A 75 -6.55 -9.66 16.46
C ARG A 75 -5.07 -9.62 16.85
N ARG A 76 -4.59 -8.46 17.33
CA ARG A 76 -3.22 -8.22 17.78
C ARG A 76 -2.91 -9.03 19.06
N PRO A 77 -1.70 -9.63 19.17
CA PRO A 77 -1.17 -10.05 20.47
C PRO A 77 -0.95 -8.84 21.40
N LYS A 78 -1.41 -8.91 22.66
CA LYS A 78 -1.36 -7.80 23.64
C LYS A 78 0.04 -7.18 23.84
N LEU A 79 1.12 -7.94 23.59
CA LEU A 79 2.52 -7.53 23.78
C LEU A 79 3.03 -6.49 22.74
N MET A 80 2.28 -6.20 21.68
CA MET A 80 2.75 -5.35 20.56
C MET A 80 2.02 -4.01 20.41
N ARG A 81 1.40 -3.50 21.50
CA ARG A 81 0.54 -2.30 21.48
C ARG A 81 1.23 -0.99 21.08
N SER A 82 2.55 -0.83 21.24
CA SER A 82 3.21 0.48 21.13
C SER A 82 3.68 0.90 19.72
N ARG A 83 3.69 0.01 18.71
CA ARG A 83 4.25 0.30 17.36
C ARG A 83 3.22 0.39 16.23
N LEU A 84 1.94 0.43 16.57
CA LEU A 84 0.85 0.20 15.62
C LEU A 84 0.58 1.34 14.65
N HIS A 85 1.04 2.53 14.99
CA HIS A 85 0.73 3.76 14.28
C HIS A 85 1.99 4.44 13.75
N ASP A 86 3.07 3.68 13.56
CA ASP A 86 4.13 4.20 12.70
C ASP A 86 3.65 4.11 11.24
N LEU A 87 2.82 5.09 10.89
CA LEU A 87 2.27 5.30 9.56
C LEU A 87 3.36 5.68 8.56
N THR A 88 4.63 5.79 8.98
CA THR A 88 5.78 5.92 8.07
C THR A 88 6.28 4.56 7.57
N LEU A 89 5.76 3.46 8.10
CA LEU A 89 6.16 2.11 7.68
C LEU A 89 5.34 1.60 6.48
N PRO A 90 5.97 0.93 5.51
CA PRO A 90 5.28 0.35 4.35
C PRO A 90 4.47 -0.92 4.69
N LEU A 91 4.69 -1.48 5.87
CA LEU A 91 3.96 -2.63 6.42
C LEU A 91 3.32 -2.23 7.74
N PRO A 92 2.27 -2.94 8.19
CA PRO A 92 1.86 -2.87 9.59
C PRO A 92 3.09 -3.10 10.49
N GLY A 93 3.22 -2.34 11.58
CA GLY A 93 4.35 -2.38 12.53
C GLY A 93 4.47 -3.69 13.33
N ILE A 94 4.41 -4.83 12.66
CA ILE A 94 4.46 -6.19 13.20
C ILE A 94 5.42 -7.04 12.36
N TYR A 95 5.94 -8.12 12.95
CA TYR A 95 6.76 -9.08 12.23
C TYR A 95 6.00 -9.75 11.07
N ARG A 96 6.71 -10.03 9.97
CA ARG A 96 6.09 -10.53 8.72
C ARG A 96 5.33 -11.85 8.91
N ASP A 97 5.84 -12.74 9.75
CA ASP A 97 5.22 -14.02 10.12
C ASP A 97 3.87 -13.85 10.85
N ARG A 98 3.64 -12.68 11.44
CA ARG A 98 2.41 -12.33 12.16
C ARG A 98 1.42 -11.50 11.34
N LEU A 99 1.77 -11.09 10.11
CA LEU A 99 0.86 -10.34 9.23
C LEU A 99 -0.45 -11.11 8.99
N ARG A 100 -0.38 -12.45 8.90
CA ARG A 100 -1.56 -13.32 8.72
C ARG A 100 -2.66 -13.09 9.75
N LEU A 101 -2.31 -12.65 10.95
CA LEU A 101 -3.26 -12.44 12.05
C LEU A 101 -4.12 -11.19 11.83
N ILE A 102 -3.60 -10.21 11.10
CA ILE A 102 -4.12 -8.84 11.10
C ILE A 102 -4.41 -8.28 9.72
N VAL A 103 -3.89 -8.88 8.64
CA VAL A 103 -4.16 -8.45 7.26
C VAL A 103 -4.44 -9.66 6.37
N GLY A 104 -5.36 -9.49 5.42
CA GLY A 104 -5.57 -10.41 4.31
C GLY A 104 -4.58 -10.14 3.17
N ALA A 105 -4.29 -8.88 2.87
CA ALA A 105 -3.24 -8.51 1.92
C ALA A 105 -2.64 -7.15 2.28
N CYS A 106 -1.38 -6.92 1.95
CA CYS A 106 -0.82 -5.58 2.00
C CYS A 106 0.25 -5.35 0.93
N ALA A 107 0.35 -4.11 0.49
CA ALA A 107 1.42 -3.62 -0.36
C ALA A 107 1.55 -2.10 -0.24
N SER A 108 2.65 -1.58 -0.76
CA SER A 108 2.89 -0.15 -0.90
C SER A 108 3.28 0.17 -2.34
N CYS A 109 3.01 1.41 -2.76
CA CYS A 109 3.50 1.98 -3.99
C CYS A 109 3.97 3.42 -3.78
N TYR A 110 4.78 3.92 -4.71
CA TYR A 110 4.99 5.35 -4.85
C TYR A 110 3.92 5.93 -5.78
N PHE A 111 3.31 7.02 -5.35
CA PHE A 111 2.24 7.71 -6.06
C PHE A 111 2.65 9.17 -6.23
N ASN A 112 2.75 9.63 -7.48
CA ASN A 112 3.23 10.98 -7.78
C ASN A 112 2.12 11.84 -8.40
N TYR A 113 2.16 13.11 -8.05
CA TYR A 113 1.47 14.22 -8.72
C TYR A 113 2.42 15.42 -8.70
N PRO A 114 2.86 15.91 -9.88
CA PRO A 114 2.01 16.77 -10.69
C PRO A 114 2.10 16.54 -12.22
N ARG A 115 3.06 15.75 -12.72
CA ARG A 115 3.32 15.59 -14.18
C ARG A 115 2.81 14.29 -14.79
N ARG A 116 2.60 13.26 -13.97
CA ARG A 116 1.97 11.98 -14.35
C ARG A 116 1.12 11.54 -13.17
N LYS A 117 -0.20 11.59 -13.32
CA LYS A 117 -1.13 11.17 -12.27
C LYS A 117 -1.02 9.66 -12.11
N GLY A 118 -0.33 9.16 -11.07
CA GLY A 118 -0.49 7.78 -10.68
C GLY A 118 0.68 7.03 -10.09
N VAL A 119 0.61 5.70 -10.22
CA VAL A 119 1.52 4.74 -9.60
C VAL A 119 2.81 4.67 -10.40
N LEU A 120 3.93 4.79 -9.71
CA LEU A 120 5.26 4.70 -10.29
C LEU A 120 5.71 3.23 -10.38
N SER A 121 6.17 2.83 -11.57
CA SER A 121 6.73 1.52 -11.86
C SER A 121 8.23 1.63 -12.15
N ASP A 122 9.03 0.71 -11.60
CA ASP A 122 10.41 0.48 -12.02
C ASP A 122 10.54 -0.92 -12.64
N LYS A 123 10.55 -1.00 -13.98
CA LYS A 123 10.67 -2.25 -14.75
C LYS A 123 9.58 -3.27 -14.37
N GLY A 124 8.33 -2.82 -14.33
CA GLY A 124 7.18 -3.62 -13.89
C GLY A 124 7.13 -3.91 -12.39
N ASN A 125 7.96 -3.27 -11.56
CA ASN A 125 7.86 -3.35 -10.10
C ASN A 125 7.14 -2.11 -9.57
N GLU A 126 5.81 -2.17 -9.50
CA GLU A 126 4.98 -1.05 -9.06
C GLU A 126 4.66 -1.10 -7.57
N PHE A 127 4.78 -2.30 -6.99
CA PHE A 127 4.40 -2.60 -5.62
C PHE A 127 5.54 -3.24 -4.85
N PHE A 128 5.71 -2.80 -3.60
CA PHE A 128 6.69 -3.33 -2.66
C PHE A 128 6.02 -3.58 -1.31
N ALA A 129 6.77 -4.11 -0.34
CA ALA A 129 6.22 -4.50 0.96
C ALA A 129 5.00 -5.44 0.83
N VAL A 130 5.11 -6.39 -0.09
CA VAL A 130 3.99 -7.24 -0.52
C VAL A 130 3.76 -8.41 0.44
N TYR A 131 2.49 -8.69 0.74
CA TYR A 131 2.02 -9.85 1.47
C TYR A 131 0.58 -10.21 1.05
N VAL A 132 0.30 -11.51 0.89
CA VAL A 132 -1.07 -12.03 0.71
C VAL A 132 -1.24 -13.21 1.64
N ARG A 133 -2.31 -13.21 2.42
CA ARG A 133 -2.72 -14.33 3.26
C ARG A 133 -3.38 -15.38 2.39
N GLU A 134 -2.92 -16.62 2.53
CA GLU A 134 -3.40 -17.75 1.75
C GLU A 134 -4.93 -17.92 1.84
N SER A 135 -5.50 -17.76 3.03
CA SER A 135 -6.94 -17.90 3.26
C SER A 135 -7.80 -16.81 2.60
N THR A 136 -7.21 -15.76 2.03
CA THR A 136 -7.93 -14.70 1.30
C THR A 136 -7.56 -14.67 -0.17
N ALA A 137 -6.74 -15.61 -0.65
CA ALA A 137 -6.32 -15.65 -2.03
C ALA A 137 -7.52 -15.85 -2.97
N SER A 138 -8.43 -16.77 -2.62
CA SER A 138 -9.67 -17.03 -3.37
C SER A 138 -10.58 -15.81 -3.44
N ASP A 139 -10.76 -15.10 -2.32
CA ASP A 139 -11.55 -13.86 -2.27
C ASP A 139 -11.05 -12.83 -3.31
N ILE A 140 -9.73 -12.76 -3.54
CA ILE A 140 -9.12 -11.84 -4.51
C ILE A 140 -9.24 -12.36 -5.95
N ASP A 141 -9.15 -13.67 -6.14
CA ASP A 141 -9.25 -14.29 -7.46
C ASP A 141 -10.64 -14.08 -8.07
N GLU A 142 -11.69 -14.13 -7.24
CA GLU A 142 -13.09 -13.90 -7.62
C GLU A 142 -13.43 -12.44 -7.97
N LEU A 143 -12.59 -11.48 -7.56
CA LEU A 143 -12.80 -10.07 -7.90
C LEU A 143 -12.65 -9.85 -9.41
N LYS A 144 -13.56 -9.08 -9.99
CA LYS A 144 -13.44 -8.63 -11.38
C LYS A 144 -12.22 -7.72 -11.55
N ASP A 145 -11.60 -7.75 -12.72
CA ASP A 145 -10.57 -6.78 -13.06
C ASP A 145 -11.17 -5.40 -13.25
N VAL A 146 -10.48 -4.39 -12.71
CA VAL A 146 -10.87 -2.98 -12.80
C VAL A 146 -9.69 -2.16 -13.32
N LYS A 147 -10.01 -1.07 -14.02
CA LYS A 147 -9.00 -0.11 -14.47
C LYS A 147 -8.74 0.95 -13.39
N PRO A 148 -7.52 1.51 -13.35
CA PRO A 148 -7.22 2.74 -12.62
C PRO A 148 -8.24 3.86 -12.88
N PHE A 149 -8.70 4.52 -11.82
CA PHE A 149 -9.67 5.63 -11.87
C PHE A 149 -8.95 6.97 -11.75
N GLY A 150 -8.77 7.69 -12.87
CA GLY A 150 -8.17 9.02 -12.87
C GLY A 150 -6.64 9.04 -12.71
N TYR A 151 -5.99 7.88 -12.75
CA TYR A 151 -4.53 7.73 -12.70
C TYR A 151 -4.06 6.65 -13.69
N SER A 152 -2.75 6.61 -13.97
CA SER A 152 -2.09 5.55 -14.74
C SER A 152 -1.05 4.82 -13.90
N ILE A 153 -0.66 3.64 -14.36
CA ILE A 153 0.53 2.95 -13.84
C ILE A 153 1.63 3.21 -14.88
N SER A 154 2.63 4.00 -14.52
CA SER A 154 3.61 4.53 -15.46
C SER A 154 5.02 4.01 -15.13
N GLU A 155 5.75 3.57 -16.15
CA GLU A 155 7.20 3.39 -16.05
C GLU A 155 7.87 4.74 -15.74
N LEU A 156 8.77 4.70 -14.77
CA LEU A 156 9.59 5.83 -14.40
C LEU A 156 10.66 6.10 -15.45
N SER A 157 10.98 7.38 -15.65
CA SER A 157 12.17 7.78 -16.42
C SER A 157 13.48 7.60 -15.63
N ARG A 158 13.40 7.44 -14.30
CA ARG A 158 14.55 7.19 -13.41
C ARG A 158 14.26 5.95 -12.54
N PRO A 159 15.23 5.05 -12.29
CA PRO A 159 15.01 3.92 -11.39
C PRO A 159 14.64 4.41 -9.99
N LEU A 160 13.79 3.67 -9.28
CA LEU A 160 13.51 3.96 -7.88
C LEU A 160 14.83 3.81 -7.13
N LEU A 161 15.26 4.85 -6.42
CA LEU A 161 16.37 4.71 -5.48
C LEU A 161 15.94 3.62 -4.49
N LYS A 162 16.62 2.47 -4.53
CA LYS A 162 16.46 1.43 -3.51
C LYS A 162 16.83 2.07 -2.18
N ASN A 163 15.85 2.56 -1.44
CA ASN A 163 16.13 3.10 -0.12
C ASN A 163 16.72 1.98 0.73
N TYR A 164 17.95 2.26 1.12
CA TYR A 164 18.82 1.50 1.99
C TYR A 164 18.09 1.18 3.29
N PHE A 165 17.45 0.01 3.36
CA PHE A 165 17.45 -0.74 4.61
C PHE A 165 18.87 -1.31 4.78
N ILE A 166 19.84 -0.45 5.09
CA ILE A 166 21.03 -0.90 5.81
C ILE A 166 20.47 -1.39 7.13
N THR A 167 20.28 -2.69 7.20
CA THR A 167 20.32 -3.36 8.49
C THR A 167 21.65 -2.95 9.09
N SER A 168 21.63 -2.13 10.14
CA SER A 168 22.78 -2.06 11.04
C SER A 168 22.91 -3.47 11.59
N LYS A 169 23.77 -4.28 10.95
CA LYS A 169 24.31 -5.46 11.59
C LYS A 169 25.08 -4.94 12.80
N ARG A 170 24.66 -5.49 13.94
CA ARG A 170 25.30 -5.58 15.25
C ARG A 170 26.70 -4.97 15.37
#